data_AF-A0A401H667-F1
#
_entry.id   AF-A0A401H667-F1
#
_cell.length_a   1.000
_cell.length_b   1.000
_cell.length_c   1.000
_cell.angle_alpha   90.00
_cell.angle_beta   90.00
_cell.angle_gamma   90.00
#
_symmetry.space_group_name_H-M   'P 1'
#
loop_
_entity.id
_entity.type
_entity.pdbx_description
1 polymer ?
#
loop_
_entity_poly.entity_id
_entity_poly.type
_entity_poly.pdbx_seq_one_letter_code
_entity_poly.pdbx_strand_id
1 'polypeptide(L)'
;MTYPHIAELRVGIIQRSAQLPKDVQESRDQEASEMASHLPLVTPTPGAKDEDPTIAESRTNGPPLKAHLEQDTPFLATVQKGYGEDPLFRKVVESPMEFSTFIIRDKTIYTKNRQNEEVICIPRVLYRHRMMTEIIIDRGHMT
;
A
#
# COMPACT_ATOMS: atom_id res chain seq x y z
N MET A 1 48.16 -47.42 -9.51
CA MET A 1 46.83 -46.91 -9.89
C MET A 1 46.04 -46.68 -8.62
N THR A 2 45.76 -45.41 -8.38
CA THR A 2 45.09 -44.82 -7.22
C THR A 2 43.58 -44.92 -7.42
N TYR A 3 42.81 -45.41 -6.44
CA TYR A 3 41.48 -44.88 -6.09
C TYR A 3 41.12 -45.28 -4.64
N PRO A 4 40.40 -44.43 -3.87
CA PRO A 4 40.47 -44.39 -2.42
C PRO A 4 39.23 -44.95 -1.69
N HIS A 5 39.52 -45.53 -0.52
CA HIS A 5 38.87 -45.35 0.78
C HIS A 5 37.39 -44.91 0.82
N ILE A 6 36.48 -45.87 1.00
CA ILE A 6 35.12 -45.61 1.48
C ILE A 6 35.20 -45.42 3.00
N ALA A 7 34.99 -44.20 3.48
CA ALA A 7 34.83 -43.93 4.91
C ALA A 7 33.35 -44.10 5.29
N GLU A 8 33.06 -45.03 6.20
CA GLU A 8 31.74 -45.26 6.78
C GLU A 8 31.35 -44.10 7.70
N LEU A 9 30.15 -43.56 7.51
CA LEU A 9 29.54 -42.55 8.38
C LEU A 9 29.06 -43.23 9.67
N ARG A 10 29.78 -43.05 10.77
CA ARG A 10 29.30 -43.39 12.11
C ARG A 10 28.15 -42.45 12.51
N VAL A 11 26.97 -43.04 12.70
CA VAL A 11 25.80 -42.39 13.30
C VAL A 11 26.10 -42.12 14.78
N GLY A 12 26.37 -40.86 15.12
CA GLY A 12 26.48 -40.38 16.50
C GLY A 12 25.11 -40.04 17.07
N ILE A 13 24.75 -40.67 18.19
CA ILE A 13 23.54 -40.39 18.96
C ILE A 13 23.76 -39.09 19.74
N ILE A 14 22.98 -38.04 19.44
CA ILE A 14 22.99 -36.78 20.20
C ILE A 14 22.24 -37.02 21.53
N GLN A 15 22.96 -37.03 22.65
CA GLN A 15 22.36 -37.00 23.98
C GLN A 15 21.78 -35.60 24.21
N ARG A 16 20.44 -35.47 24.13
CA ARG A 16 19.72 -34.29 24.62
C ARG A 16 19.88 -34.23 26.15
N SER A 17 20.76 -33.37 26.66
CA SER A 17 20.66 -32.90 28.04
C SER A 17 19.37 -32.10 28.17
N ALA A 18 18.37 -32.72 28.78
CA ALA A 18 17.07 -32.12 29.04
C ALA A 18 17.17 -31.14 30.21
N GLN A 19 17.40 -29.87 29.91
CA GLN A 19 16.81 -28.76 30.67
C GLN A 19 16.78 -27.54 29.74
N LEU A 20 15.63 -27.29 29.08
CA LEU A 20 15.42 -25.99 28.44
C LEU A 20 15.52 -24.91 29.53
N PRO A 21 16.25 -23.81 29.30
CA PRO A 21 16.17 -22.64 30.16
C PRO A 21 14.69 -22.24 30.30
N LYS A 22 14.24 -21.96 31.53
CA LYS A 22 12.91 -21.41 31.75
C LYS A 22 12.80 -20.13 30.93
N ASP A 23 11.72 -20.00 30.16
CA ASP A 23 11.42 -18.78 29.40
C ASP A 23 11.54 -17.59 30.35
N VAL A 24 12.50 -16.71 30.08
CA VAL A 24 12.66 -15.48 30.85
C VAL A 24 11.64 -14.54 30.26
N GLN A 25 10.59 -14.24 31.02
CA GLN A 25 9.59 -13.27 30.60
C GLN A 25 10.30 -11.96 30.22
N GLU A 26 10.22 -11.59 28.93
CA GLU A 26 10.86 -10.39 28.44
C GLU A 26 10.13 -9.15 29.00
N SER A 27 10.86 -8.04 29.20
CA SER A 27 10.29 -6.78 29.74
C SER A 27 9.03 -6.35 28.98
N ARG A 28 9.01 -6.58 27.66
CA ARG A 28 7.89 -6.23 26.79
C ARG A 28 6.61 -6.98 27.13
N ASP A 29 6.72 -8.25 27.50
CA ASP A 29 5.54 -9.07 27.82
C ASP A 29 5.01 -8.76 29.23
N GLN A 30 5.89 -8.32 30.13
CA GLN A 30 5.52 -7.80 31.43
C GLN A 30 4.79 -6.45 31.30
N GLU A 31 5.34 -5.53 30.51
CA GLU A 31 4.70 -4.25 30.19
C GLU A 31 3.33 -4.44 29.53
N ALA A 32 3.21 -5.39 28.60
CA ALA A 32 1.93 -5.71 27.96
C ALA A 32 0.88 -6.23 28.95
N SER A 33 1.28 -7.08 29.90
CA SER A 33 0.39 -7.54 30.99
C SER A 33 -0.05 -6.39 31.90
N GLU A 34 0.86 -5.48 32.24
CA GLU A 34 0.56 -4.31 33.07
C GLU A 34 -0.44 -3.39 32.38
N MET A 35 -0.27 -3.11 31.08
CA MET A 35 -1.23 -2.34 30.30
C MET A 35 -2.59 -3.05 30.19
N ALA A 36 -2.61 -4.38 30.04
CA ALA A 36 -3.85 -5.16 30.01
C ALA A 36 -4.60 -5.14 31.36
N SER A 37 -3.88 -5.03 32.47
CA SER A 37 -4.50 -4.90 33.80
C SER A 37 -5.23 -3.58 34.02
N HIS A 38 -4.92 -2.55 33.22
CA HIS A 38 -5.54 -1.23 33.25
C HIS A 38 -6.51 -0.99 32.10
N LEU A 39 -7.06 -2.05 31.49
CA LEU A 39 -8.11 -1.90 30.49
C LEU A 39 -9.26 -1.08 31.10
N PRO A 40 -9.66 0.04 30.48
CA PRO A 40 -10.84 0.77 30.89
C PRO A 40 -12.02 -0.20 30.84
N LEU A 41 -12.88 -0.16 31.85
CA LEU A 41 -14.16 -0.84 31.79
C LEU A 41 -14.98 -0.13 30.69
N VAL A 42 -14.84 -0.56 29.44
CA VAL A 42 -15.69 -0.12 28.33
C VAL A 42 -17.06 -0.72 28.59
N THR A 43 -17.84 -0.07 29.46
CA THR A 43 -19.27 -0.29 29.49
C THR A 43 -19.81 0.26 28.17
N PRO A 44 -20.45 -0.57 27.32
CA PRO A 44 -21.12 -0.04 26.15
C PRO A 44 -22.22 0.88 26.67
N THR A 45 -21.99 2.18 26.61
CA THR A 45 -23.00 3.18 26.95
C THR A 45 -24.00 3.16 25.80
N PRO A 46 -25.24 2.68 26.00
CA PRO A 46 -26.22 2.64 24.91
C PRO A 46 -26.62 4.09 24.61
N GLY A 47 -26.10 4.65 23.52
CA GLY A 47 -26.48 5.98 23.04
C GLY A 47 -25.38 7.03 22.94
N ALA A 48 -24.10 6.69 23.19
CA ALA A 48 -23.03 7.51 22.64
C ALA A 48 -23.07 7.33 21.12
N LYS A 49 -23.52 8.34 20.38
CA LYS A 49 -23.29 8.38 18.95
C LYS A 49 -21.78 8.41 18.79
N ASP A 50 -21.24 7.34 18.24
CA ASP A 50 -19.85 7.25 17.83
C ASP A 50 -19.72 8.25 16.68
N GLU A 51 -19.31 9.48 17.02
CA GLU A 51 -19.16 10.59 16.06
C GLU A 51 -17.92 10.39 15.17
N ASP A 52 -17.05 9.44 15.51
CA ASP A 52 -15.90 9.08 14.70
C ASP A 52 -16.34 8.12 13.58
N PRO A 53 -16.31 8.55 12.30
CA PRO A 53 -16.68 7.68 11.22
C PRO A 53 -15.70 6.51 11.16
N THR A 54 -16.23 5.30 11.06
CA THR A 54 -15.42 4.12 10.79
C THR A 54 -14.65 4.30 9.48
N ILE A 55 -13.57 3.54 9.28
CA ILE A 55 -12.81 3.54 8.01
C ILE A 55 -13.73 3.28 6.81
N ALA A 56 -14.80 2.49 7.02
CA ALA A 56 -15.79 2.21 5.99
C ALA A 56 -16.67 3.44 5.66
N GLU A 57 -17.09 4.19 6.68
CA GLU A 57 -17.93 5.40 6.53
C GLU A 57 -17.13 6.61 6.02
N SER A 58 -15.83 6.67 6.31
CA SER A 58 -14.91 7.70 5.79
C SER A 58 -14.59 7.53 4.31
N ARG A 59 -15.08 6.47 3.66
CA ARG A 59 -14.89 6.29 2.22
C ARG A 59 -15.67 7.36 1.46
N THR A 60 -14.98 8.01 0.54
CA THR A 60 -15.51 9.13 -0.23
C THR A 60 -16.61 8.63 -1.18
N ASN A 61 -17.86 9.00 -0.91
CA ASN A 61 -19.00 8.86 -1.84
C ASN A 61 -19.26 10.16 -2.63
N GLY A 62 -18.24 11.01 -2.76
CA GLY A 62 -18.33 12.28 -3.48
C GLY A 62 -18.49 12.10 -4.99
N PRO A 63 -18.89 13.14 -5.73
CA PRO A 63 -18.96 13.12 -7.18
C PRO A 63 -17.64 12.60 -7.80
N PRO A 64 -17.70 11.82 -8.90
CA PRO A 64 -16.52 11.24 -9.50
C PRO A 64 -15.62 12.32 -10.12
N LEU A 65 -14.50 12.59 -9.45
CA LEU A 65 -13.42 13.49 -9.90
C LEU A 65 -12.99 13.23 -11.36
N LYS A 66 -13.02 11.95 -11.78
CA LYS A 66 -12.72 11.52 -13.14
C LYS A 66 -13.54 12.25 -14.20
N ALA A 67 -14.85 12.39 -14.00
CA ALA A 67 -15.75 13.00 -14.99
C ALA A 67 -15.40 14.48 -15.22
N HIS A 68 -15.05 15.20 -14.15
CA HIS A 68 -14.61 16.58 -14.23
C HIS A 68 -13.26 16.72 -14.95
N LEU A 69 -12.35 15.76 -14.72
CA LEU A 69 -11.04 15.76 -15.33
C LEU A 69 -11.08 15.44 -16.84
N GLU A 70 -11.99 14.56 -17.25
CA GLU A 70 -12.21 14.22 -18.66
C GLU A 70 -12.89 15.36 -19.44
N GLN A 71 -13.73 16.17 -18.79
CA GLN A 71 -14.31 17.38 -19.38
C GLN A 71 -13.29 18.51 -19.58
N ASP A 72 -12.26 18.59 -18.72
CA ASP A 72 -11.17 19.56 -18.86
C ASP A 72 -10.08 19.03 -19.82
N THR A 73 -10.39 19.05 -21.11
CA THR A 73 -9.51 18.55 -22.19
C THR A 73 -8.08 19.13 -22.13
N PRO A 74 -7.87 20.44 -21.91
CA PRO A 74 -6.52 20.99 -21.76
C PRO A 74 -5.72 20.39 -20.61
N PHE A 75 -6.39 20.12 -19.48
CA PHE A 75 -5.72 19.51 -18.33
C PHE A 75 -5.40 18.05 -18.57
N LEU A 76 -6.34 17.26 -19.10
CA LEU A 76 -6.08 15.85 -19.42
C LEU A 76 -4.95 15.70 -20.45
N ALA A 77 -4.89 16.56 -21.46
CA ALA A 77 -3.77 16.57 -22.41
C ALA A 77 -2.41 16.85 -21.74
N THR A 78 -2.41 17.68 -20.71
CA THR A 78 -1.21 17.94 -19.90
C THR A 78 -0.81 16.72 -19.09
N VAL A 79 -1.76 16.02 -18.48
CA VAL A 79 -1.54 14.74 -17.78
C VAL A 79 -0.89 13.74 -18.72
N GLN A 80 -1.46 13.58 -19.92
CA GLN A 80 -0.94 12.65 -20.94
C GLN A 80 0.49 12.98 -21.37
N LYS A 81 0.82 14.26 -21.54
CA LYS A 81 2.19 14.71 -21.83
C LYS A 81 3.14 14.37 -20.68
N GLY A 82 2.68 14.53 -19.44
CA GLY A 82 3.48 14.29 -18.24
C GLY A 82 3.95 12.85 -18.06
N TYR A 83 3.29 11.86 -18.70
CA TYR A 83 3.73 10.46 -18.61
C TYR A 83 5.14 10.22 -19.16
N GLY A 84 5.59 11.00 -20.14
CA GLY A 84 6.96 10.88 -20.65
C GLY A 84 8.02 11.48 -19.72
N GLU A 85 7.63 12.37 -18.82
CA GLU A 85 8.51 13.05 -17.88
C GLU A 85 8.57 12.33 -16.53
N ASP A 86 7.49 11.65 -16.14
CA ASP A 86 7.43 10.85 -14.92
C ASP A 86 8.25 9.54 -15.08
N PRO A 87 9.26 9.27 -14.22
CA PRO A 87 10.11 8.09 -14.35
C PRO A 87 9.40 6.73 -14.27
N LEU A 88 8.27 6.65 -13.54
CA LEU A 88 7.47 5.43 -13.45
C LEU A 88 6.64 5.28 -14.72
N PHE A 89 5.85 6.30 -15.06
CA PHE A 89 4.93 6.21 -16.18
C PHE A 89 5.64 6.15 -17.52
N ARG A 90 6.83 6.73 -17.64
CA ARG A 90 7.67 6.57 -18.82
C ARG A 90 7.97 5.09 -19.11
N LYS A 91 8.34 4.32 -18.08
CA LYS A 91 8.59 2.87 -18.21
C LYS A 91 7.31 2.11 -18.57
N VAL A 92 6.19 2.49 -17.97
CA VAL A 92 4.87 1.90 -18.28
C VAL A 92 4.49 2.13 -19.74
N VAL A 93 4.79 3.31 -20.30
CA VAL A 93 4.55 3.62 -21.72
C VAL A 93 5.53 2.90 -22.63
N GLU A 94 6.82 2.82 -22.26
CA GLU A 94 7.87 2.16 -23.06
C GLU A 94 7.69 0.64 -23.12
N SER A 95 7.28 -0.01 -22.02
CA SER A 95 7.10 -1.47 -21.93
C SER A 95 5.78 -1.88 -21.25
N PRO A 96 4.60 -1.61 -21.82
CA PRO A 96 3.31 -1.82 -21.14
C PRO A 96 3.07 -3.26 -20.65
N MET A 97 3.58 -4.26 -21.38
CA MET A 97 3.41 -5.68 -21.03
C MET A 97 4.15 -6.09 -19.75
N GLU A 98 5.20 -5.37 -19.36
CA GLU A 98 5.94 -5.62 -18.11
C GLU A 98 5.17 -5.08 -16.88
N PHE A 99 4.18 -4.20 -17.10
CA PHE A 99 3.46 -3.47 -16.08
C PHE A 99 1.95 -3.76 -16.14
N SER A 100 1.56 -5.03 -16.00
CA SER A 100 0.18 -5.51 -16.17
C SER A 100 -0.88 -4.90 -15.23
N THR A 101 -0.45 -4.27 -14.15
CA THR A 101 -1.33 -3.51 -13.23
C THR A 101 -1.83 -2.20 -13.83
N PHE A 102 -1.22 -1.74 -14.93
CA PHE A 102 -1.60 -0.53 -15.62
C PHE A 102 -2.24 -0.86 -16.97
N ILE A 103 -3.23 -0.06 -17.34
CA ILE A 103 -3.94 -0.18 -18.61
C ILE A 103 -3.84 1.17 -19.31
N ILE A 104 -3.41 1.18 -20.57
CA ILE A 104 -3.32 2.39 -21.37
C ILE A 104 -4.51 2.42 -22.33
N ARG A 105 -5.34 3.47 -22.26
CA ARG A 105 -6.46 3.74 -23.20
C ARG A 105 -6.45 5.20 -23.58
N ASP A 106 -6.54 5.49 -24.87
CA ASP A 106 -6.54 6.88 -25.38
C ASP A 106 -5.40 7.73 -24.80
N LYS A 107 -4.19 7.14 -24.74
CA LYS A 107 -2.96 7.73 -24.16
C LYS A 107 -3.02 8.03 -22.66
N THR A 108 -4.09 7.62 -21.98
CA THR A 108 -4.30 7.79 -20.55
C THR A 108 -3.95 6.48 -19.84
N ILE A 109 -3.19 6.58 -18.76
CA ILE A 109 -2.81 5.42 -17.94
C ILE A 109 -3.84 5.26 -16.83
N TYR A 110 -4.36 4.05 -16.66
CA TYR A 110 -5.31 3.66 -15.63
C TYR A 110 -4.73 2.54 -14.77
N THR A 111 -5.22 2.44 -13.53
CA THR A 111 -4.99 1.28 -12.67
C THR A 111 -6.26 0.99 -11.86
N LYS A 112 -6.31 -0.15 -11.16
CA LYS A 112 -7.39 -0.49 -10.25
C LYS A 112 -7.01 -0.13 -8.82
N ASN A 113 -7.89 0.59 -8.13
CA ASN A 113 -7.73 0.83 -6.69
C ASN A 113 -8.09 -0.43 -5.86
N ARG A 114 -8.00 -0.34 -4.54
CA ARG A 114 -8.36 -1.45 -3.62
C ARG A 114 -9.83 -1.87 -3.70
N GLN A 115 -10.69 -1.05 -4.30
CA GLN A 115 -12.11 -1.31 -4.53
C GLN A 115 -12.38 -1.84 -5.94
N ASN A 116 -11.33 -2.17 -6.71
CA ASN A 116 -11.41 -2.60 -8.12
C ASN A 116 -11.96 -1.53 -9.08
N GLU A 117 -12.00 -0.26 -8.66
CA GLU A 117 -12.43 0.85 -9.50
C GLU A 117 -11.26 1.32 -10.37
N GLU A 118 -11.56 1.62 -11.63
CA GLU A 118 -10.59 2.12 -12.60
C GLU A 118 -10.32 3.61 -12.37
N VAL A 119 -9.10 3.95 -12.00
CA VAL A 119 -8.66 5.32 -11.68
C VAL A 119 -7.56 5.77 -12.63
N ILE A 120 -7.54 7.07 -12.95
CA ILE A 120 -6.50 7.68 -13.79
C ILE A 120 -5.23 7.83 -12.97
N CYS A 121 -4.10 7.42 -13.54
CA CYS A 121 -2.79 7.66 -12.98
C CYS A 121 -2.32 9.09 -13.26
N ILE A 122 -1.91 9.80 -12.22
CA ILE A 122 -1.46 11.19 -12.30
C ILE A 122 0.08 11.24 -12.19
N PRO A 123 0.80 11.78 -13.19
CA PRO A 123 2.25 11.91 -13.15
C PRO A 123 2.71 12.90 -12.08
N ARG A 124 3.83 12.61 -11.42
CA ARG A 124 4.46 13.47 -10.41
C ARG A 124 5.40 14.46 -11.08
N VAL A 125 4.83 15.35 -11.88
CA VAL A 125 5.57 16.36 -12.65
C VAL A 125 5.08 17.77 -12.32
N LEU A 126 5.93 18.75 -12.57
CA LEU A 126 5.57 20.16 -12.42
C LEU A 126 4.76 20.65 -13.62
N TYR A 127 3.62 21.27 -13.34
CA TYR A 127 2.83 22.01 -14.32
C TYR A 127 2.62 23.43 -13.82
N ARG A 128 3.05 24.43 -14.61
CA ARG A 128 2.95 25.85 -14.25
C ARG A 128 3.50 26.16 -12.84
N HIS A 129 4.65 25.59 -12.50
CA HIS A 129 5.35 25.74 -11.20
C HIS A 129 4.66 25.07 -10.00
N ARG A 130 3.62 24.26 -10.21
CA ARG A 130 2.95 23.50 -9.16
C ARG A 130 3.01 22.01 -9.46
N MET A 131 2.97 21.15 -8.44
CA MET A 131 2.91 19.72 -8.68
C MET A 131 1.53 19.36 -9.23
N MET A 132 1.47 18.52 -10.28
CA MET A 132 0.19 18.14 -10.89
C MET A 132 -0.78 17.49 -9.89
N THR A 133 -0.25 16.74 -8.93
CA THR A 133 -1.02 16.17 -7.82
C THR A 133 -1.67 17.23 -6.95
N GLU A 134 -1.00 18.35 -6.66
CA GLU A 134 -1.57 19.46 -5.88
C GLU A 134 -2.76 20.09 -6.61
N ILE A 135 -2.61 20.32 -7.92
CA ILE A 135 -3.68 20.91 -8.74
C ILE A 135 -4.94 20.03 -8.72
N ILE A 136 -4.78 18.71 -8.74
CA ILE A 136 -5.91 17.77 -8.72
C ILE A 136 -6.55 17.71 -7.34
N ILE A 137 -5.75 17.73 -6.27
CA ILE A 137 -6.26 17.80 -4.90
C ILE A 137 -7.09 19.08 -4.71
N ASP A 138 -6.59 20.23 -5.16
CA ASP A 138 -7.35 21.49 -5.10
C ASP A 138 -8.68 21.38 -5.84
N ARG A 139 -8.66 20.83 -7.06
CA ARG A 139 -9.88 20.63 -7.87
C ARG A 139 -10.88 19.70 -7.19
N GLY A 140 -10.41 18.66 -6.51
CA GLY A 140 -11.27 17.74 -5.76
C GLY A 140 -12.01 18.37 -4.58
N HIS A 141 -11.53 19.51 -4.08
CA HIS A 141 -12.24 20.29 -3.07
C HIS A 141 -13.25 21.29 -3.64
N MET A 142 -13.23 21.53 -4.96
CA MET A 142 -14.13 22.48 -5.62
C MET A 142 -15.39 21.83 -6.22
N THR A 143 -15.46 20.49 -6.22
CA THR A 143 -16.58 19.67 -6.73
C THR A 143 -17.46 19.20 -5.60
#